data_AF-A0A388LL27-F1
#
_entry.id   AF-A0A388LL27-F1
#
_cell.length_a   1.000
_cell.length_b   1.000
_cell.length_c   1.000
_cell.angle_alpha   90.00
_cell.angle_beta   90.00
_cell.angle_gamma   90.00
#
_symmetry.space_group_name_H-M   'P 1'
#
loop_
_entity.id
_entity.type
_entity.pdbx_description
1 polymer ?
#
loop_
_entity_poly.entity_id
_entity_poly.type
_entity_poly.pdbx_seq_one_letter_code
_entity_poly.pdbx_strand_id
1 'polypeptide(L)'
;MPALLEEQEVKTKLVEEELKKCTKEQVEKMAAIQAEVEKEEGEEKQVEEEVPLERRRGGTGTSKKEKIEKTTQEWTAHLELGEDRETELAIPQAEREAARRELEAERDPVRRKAKEEEQQMAWKWRLSQERVGRLEAAEQAEKDLKAAETRMGKIKEEIEIATKLDTLTQSVESLPIAHREQMQYICSLDVKIDVIRVGFKDIARDMMKYQVDQVHLAISKTKEFCRAPLKAPS
;
A
#
# COMPACT_ATOMS: atom_id res chain seq x y z
N MET A 1 24.10 21.14 4.11
CA MET A 1 23.45 19.87 4.45
C MET A 1 22.86 19.75 5.88
N PRO A 2 22.75 20.79 6.75
CA PRO A 2 21.93 20.67 7.97
C PRO A 2 20.44 20.99 7.77
N ALA A 3 20.08 21.80 6.76
CA ALA A 3 18.71 22.29 6.56
C ALA A 3 17.65 21.20 6.27
N LEU A 4 18.03 20.06 5.68
CA LEU A 4 17.08 18.99 5.34
C LEU A 4 16.68 18.12 6.55
N LEU A 5 17.58 17.96 7.52
CA LEU A 5 17.28 17.23 8.76
C LEU A 5 16.38 18.07 9.67
N GLU A 6 16.66 19.38 9.76
CA GLU A 6 15.85 20.34 10.51
C GLU A 6 14.42 20.41 9.97
N GLU A 7 14.24 20.38 8.64
CA GLU A 7 12.93 20.38 8.00
C GLU A 7 12.12 19.08 8.28
N GLN A 8 12.79 17.93 8.40
CA GLN A 8 12.15 16.67 8.74
C GLN A 8 11.73 16.61 10.21
N GLU A 9 12.56 17.11 11.12
CA GLU A 9 12.23 17.19 12.55
C GLU A 9 11.04 18.12 12.82
N VAL A 10 10.98 19.26 12.13
CA VAL A 10 9.84 20.20 12.23
C VAL A 10 8.54 19.54 11.73
N LYS A 11 8.59 18.76 10.66
CA LYS A 11 7.41 18.01 10.15
C LYS A 11 6.94 16.93 11.13
N THR A 12 7.86 16.21 11.77
CA THR A 12 7.47 15.18 12.77
C THR A 12 6.84 15.79 14.02
N LYS A 13 7.36 16.93 14.50
CA LYS A 13 6.79 17.65 15.65
C LYS A 13 5.41 18.22 15.35
N LEU A 14 5.19 18.74 14.14
CA LEU A 14 3.88 19.23 13.69
C LEU A 14 2.83 18.11 13.68
N VAL A 15 3.18 16.92 13.19
CA VAL A 15 2.28 15.77 13.15
C VAL A 15 1.95 15.26 14.56
N GLU A 16 2.92 15.23 15.47
CA GLU A 16 2.68 14.82 16.86
C GLU A 16 1.73 15.78 17.61
N GLU A 17 1.84 17.09 17.34
CA GLU A 17 0.98 18.11 17.94
C GLU A 17 -0.45 18.07 17.39
N GLU A 18 -0.62 17.85 16.08
CA GLU A 18 -1.92 17.61 15.44
C GLU A 18 -2.62 16.36 15.99
N LEU A 19 -1.87 15.27 16.23
CA LEU A 19 -2.43 14.05 16.83
C LEU A 19 -2.90 14.30 18.26
N LYS A 20 -2.13 15.01 19.08
CA LYS A 20 -2.53 15.38 20.45
C LYS A 20 -3.79 16.26 20.45
N LYS A 21 -3.92 17.18 19.49
CA LYS A 21 -5.11 18.01 19.34
C LYS A 21 -6.34 17.19 18.92
N CYS A 22 -6.18 16.27 17.97
CA CYS A 22 -7.24 15.37 17.52
C CYS A 22 -7.74 14.43 18.63
N THR A 23 -6.82 13.89 19.46
CA THR A 23 -7.20 13.05 20.60
C THR A 23 -8.02 13.82 21.65
N LYS A 24 -7.70 15.09 21.90
CA LYS A 24 -8.45 15.93 22.85
C LYS A 24 -9.85 16.27 22.33
N GLU A 25 -9.98 16.62 21.05
CA GLU A 25 -11.28 16.84 20.42
C GLU A 25 -12.16 15.58 20.43
N GLN A 26 -11.58 14.39 20.25
CA GLN A 26 -12.32 13.12 20.34
C GLN A 26 -12.86 12.87 21.75
N VAL A 27 -12.07 13.16 22.79
CA VAL A 27 -12.49 13.00 24.19
C VAL A 27 -13.61 13.98 24.56
N GLU A 28 -13.54 15.24 24.12
CA GLU A 28 -14.62 16.21 24.34
C GLU A 28 -15.91 15.83 23.61
N LYS A 29 -15.82 15.31 22.38
CA LYS A 29 -17.00 14.82 21.63
C LYS A 29 -17.65 13.62 22.33
N MET A 30 -16.84 12.72 22.90
CA MET A 30 -17.34 11.59 23.69
C MET A 30 -18.05 12.08 24.98
N ALA A 31 -17.51 13.10 25.65
CA ALA A 31 -18.13 13.68 26.84
C ALA A 31 -19.45 14.43 26.53
N ALA A 32 -19.53 15.14 25.40
CA ALA A 32 -20.74 15.85 24.97
C ALA A 32 -21.89 14.88 24.64
N ILE A 33 -21.60 13.79 23.93
CA ILE A 33 -22.60 12.75 23.59
C ILE A 33 -23.10 12.06 24.86
N GLN A 34 -22.23 11.85 25.86
CA GLN A 34 -22.61 11.22 27.12
C GLN A 34 -23.56 12.11 27.95
N ALA A 35 -23.38 13.43 27.90
CA ALA A 35 -24.26 14.40 28.57
C ALA A 35 -25.60 14.65 27.84
N GLU A 36 -25.65 14.42 26.53
CA GLU A 36 -26.88 14.52 25.73
C GLU A 36 -27.79 13.29 25.94
N VAL A 37 -27.19 12.11 26.10
CA VAL A 37 -27.88 10.85 26.43
C VAL A 37 -28.54 10.88 27.82
N GLU A 38 -27.97 11.59 28.81
CA GLU A 38 -28.61 11.79 30.12
C GLU A 38 -29.83 12.73 30.08
N LYS A 39 -29.99 13.54 29.02
CA LYS A 39 -31.14 14.46 28.88
C LYS A 39 -32.34 13.84 28.17
N GLU A 40 -32.13 12.85 27.31
CA GLU A 40 -33.21 12.16 26.58
C GLU A 40 -33.94 11.08 27.40
N GLU A 41 -33.52 10.79 28.64
CA GLU A 41 -34.19 9.85 29.54
C GLU A 41 -35.53 10.37 30.13
N GLY A 42 -35.93 11.62 29.83
CA GLY A 42 -37.06 12.32 30.47
C GLY A 42 -38.42 12.32 29.76
N GLU A 43 -38.48 12.04 28.45
CA GLU A 43 -39.71 12.21 27.67
C GLU A 43 -39.94 10.99 26.78
N GLU A 44 -40.68 9.98 27.27
CA GLU A 44 -41.53 9.12 26.43
C GLU A 44 -42.31 8.11 27.29
N LYS A 45 -43.43 8.59 27.83
CA LYS A 45 -44.55 7.75 28.27
C LYS A 45 -45.84 8.44 27.87
N GLN A 46 -46.53 7.90 26.87
CA GLN A 46 -47.98 7.65 26.86
C GLN A 46 -48.48 7.30 25.46
N VAL A 47 -49.70 6.73 25.43
CA VAL A 47 -50.62 6.53 24.29
C VAL A 47 -50.44 5.13 23.66
N GLU A 48 -51.43 4.23 23.60
CA GLU A 48 -52.89 4.39 23.50
C GLU A 48 -53.64 3.12 23.95
N GLU A 49 -54.85 3.34 24.47
CA GLU A 49 -55.93 2.38 24.77
C GLU A 49 -57.07 2.65 23.77
N GLU A 50 -57.82 1.63 23.30
CA GLU A 50 -59.26 1.67 22.92
C GLU A 50 -59.68 0.27 22.41
N VAL A 51 -60.64 -0.49 22.98
CA VAL A 51 -62.11 -0.37 23.16
C VAL A 51 -62.93 -1.01 22.00
N PRO A 52 -64.08 -1.67 22.29
CA PRO A 52 -64.66 -2.77 21.52
C PRO A 52 -65.91 -2.38 20.70
N LEU A 53 -66.39 -3.26 19.82
CA LEU A 53 -67.59 -3.02 19.01
C LEU A 53 -68.64 -4.15 19.10
N GLU A 54 -69.73 -3.81 19.77
CA GLU A 54 -71.04 -4.44 19.74
C GLU A 54 -71.77 -4.04 18.44
N ARG A 55 -72.53 -4.95 17.79
CA ARG A 55 -73.58 -4.52 16.84
C ARG A 55 -74.70 -5.55 16.61
N ARG A 56 -75.90 -4.98 16.53
CA ARG A 56 -77.26 -5.55 16.58
C ARG A 56 -78.00 -5.28 15.25
N ARG A 57 -78.74 -6.26 14.70
CA ARG A 57 -79.95 -6.18 13.81
C ARG A 57 -80.16 -7.54 13.11
N GLY A 58 -81.34 -8.11 12.85
CA GLY A 58 -82.74 -7.69 12.99
C GLY A 58 -83.57 -8.04 11.73
N GLY A 59 -84.40 -9.10 11.78
CA GLY A 59 -85.64 -9.37 11.00
C GLY A 59 -85.56 -9.65 9.48
N THR A 60 -86.49 -10.28 8.76
CA THR A 60 -87.74 -11.05 9.01
C THR A 60 -88.22 -11.61 7.64
N GLY A 61 -88.64 -12.89 7.54
CA GLY A 61 -89.75 -13.32 6.66
C GLY A 61 -89.47 -14.24 5.46
N THR A 62 -89.93 -15.51 5.52
CA THR A 62 -91.04 -16.09 4.70
C THR A 62 -91.01 -17.63 4.63
N SER A 63 -91.26 -18.25 5.79
CA SER A 63 -92.07 -19.44 6.11
C SER A 63 -91.77 -20.83 5.51
N LYS A 64 -91.17 -20.97 4.31
CA LYS A 64 -90.79 -22.31 3.79
C LYS A 64 -89.31 -22.45 3.46
N LYS A 65 -88.70 -21.41 2.90
CA LYS A 65 -87.22 -21.29 2.83
C LYS A 65 -86.64 -21.14 4.24
N GLU A 66 -87.36 -20.40 5.09
CA GLU A 66 -87.07 -20.18 6.51
C GLU A 66 -87.08 -21.46 7.36
N LYS A 67 -87.83 -22.51 6.98
CA LYS A 67 -87.78 -23.80 7.69
C LYS A 67 -86.52 -24.59 7.35
N ILE A 68 -86.17 -24.65 6.06
CA ILE A 68 -84.95 -25.32 5.62
C ILE A 68 -83.76 -24.55 6.17
N GLU A 69 -83.74 -23.23 5.98
CA GLU A 69 -82.70 -22.33 6.48
C GLU A 69 -82.61 -22.33 8.01
N LYS A 70 -83.70 -22.45 8.77
CA LYS A 70 -83.63 -22.69 10.22
C LYS A 70 -83.03 -24.04 10.57
N THR A 71 -83.40 -25.11 9.86
CA THR A 71 -82.78 -26.41 10.11
C THR A 71 -81.31 -26.40 9.71
N THR A 72 -80.91 -25.80 8.58
CA THR A 72 -79.50 -25.67 8.23
C THR A 72 -78.77 -24.76 9.21
N GLN A 73 -79.36 -23.65 9.65
CA GLN A 73 -78.77 -22.78 10.67
C GLN A 73 -78.65 -23.49 12.02
N GLU A 74 -79.61 -24.31 12.41
CA GLU A 74 -79.53 -25.15 13.62
C GLU A 74 -78.43 -26.21 13.47
N TRP A 75 -78.37 -26.92 12.34
CA TRP A 75 -77.32 -27.92 12.09
C TRP A 75 -75.93 -27.31 11.96
N THR A 76 -75.80 -26.15 11.30
CA THR A 76 -74.56 -25.37 11.18
C THR A 76 -74.15 -24.85 12.56
N ALA A 77 -75.08 -24.30 13.35
CA ALA A 77 -74.79 -23.87 14.71
C ALA A 77 -74.41 -25.04 15.62
N HIS A 78 -75.03 -26.21 15.46
CA HIS A 78 -74.68 -27.42 16.22
C HIS A 78 -73.32 -28.01 15.83
N LEU A 79 -72.93 -27.93 14.56
CA LEU A 79 -71.59 -28.32 14.08
C LEU A 79 -70.52 -27.34 14.55
N GLU A 80 -70.75 -26.03 14.36
CA GLU A 80 -69.84 -24.98 14.85
C GLU A 80 -69.67 -25.06 16.39
N LEU A 81 -70.75 -25.27 17.16
CA LEU A 81 -70.65 -25.48 18.62
C LEU A 81 -69.94 -26.77 19.03
N GLY A 82 -69.96 -27.81 18.18
CA GLY A 82 -69.30 -29.08 18.44
C GLY A 82 -67.80 -29.02 18.14
N GLU A 83 -67.44 -28.40 17.01
CA GLU A 83 -66.07 -28.25 16.52
C GLU A 83 -65.26 -27.25 17.36
N ASP A 84 -65.88 -26.14 17.78
CA ASP A 84 -65.27 -25.18 18.70
C ASP A 84 -65.06 -25.78 20.10
N ARG A 85 -65.99 -26.61 20.59
CA ARG A 85 -65.83 -27.29 21.89
C ARG A 85 -64.81 -28.41 21.86
N GLU A 86 -64.70 -29.20 20.79
CA GLU A 86 -63.68 -30.25 20.68
C GLU A 86 -62.28 -29.67 20.53
N THR A 87 -62.11 -28.62 19.74
CA THR A 87 -60.83 -27.90 19.62
C THR A 87 -60.47 -27.15 20.91
N GLU A 88 -61.47 -26.62 21.63
CA GLU A 88 -61.31 -26.08 22.99
C GLU A 88 -61.10 -27.15 24.09
N LEU A 89 -61.22 -28.45 23.82
CA LEU A 89 -60.93 -29.49 24.82
C LEU A 89 -59.70 -30.34 24.49
N ALA A 90 -59.17 -30.24 23.26
CA ALA A 90 -58.01 -30.99 22.80
C ALA A 90 -56.68 -30.60 23.49
N ILE A 91 -56.59 -29.38 24.05
CA ILE A 91 -55.42 -28.94 24.82
C ILE A 91 -55.84 -28.85 26.29
N PRO A 92 -55.23 -29.64 27.19
CA PRO A 92 -55.52 -29.60 28.62
C PRO A 92 -55.52 -28.17 29.17
N GLN A 93 -56.50 -27.84 30.01
CA GLN A 93 -56.63 -26.51 30.60
C GLN A 93 -55.36 -26.04 31.33
N ALA A 94 -54.63 -26.98 31.95
CA ALA A 94 -53.33 -26.72 32.56
C ALA A 94 -52.26 -26.22 31.56
N GLU A 95 -52.21 -26.79 30.36
CA GLU A 95 -51.29 -26.37 29.30
C GLU A 95 -51.67 -25.00 28.73
N ARG A 96 -52.97 -24.69 28.62
CA ARG A 96 -53.45 -23.37 28.20
C ARG A 96 -53.16 -22.28 29.22
N GLU A 97 -53.38 -22.58 30.49
CA GLU A 97 -53.05 -21.66 31.57
C GLU A 97 -51.54 -21.49 31.73
N ALA A 98 -50.76 -22.55 31.52
CA ALA A 98 -49.30 -22.45 31.46
C ALA A 98 -48.85 -21.56 30.30
N ALA A 99 -49.38 -21.77 29.09
CA ALA A 99 -49.08 -20.94 27.92
C ALA A 99 -49.53 -19.48 28.10
N ARG A 100 -50.68 -19.23 28.76
CA ARG A 100 -51.14 -17.87 29.08
C ARG A 100 -50.24 -17.20 30.12
N ARG A 101 -49.84 -17.91 31.17
CA ARG A 101 -48.90 -17.40 32.20
C ARG A 101 -47.52 -17.13 31.61
N GLU A 102 -47.06 -17.97 30.70
CA GLU A 102 -45.80 -17.76 29.96
C GLU A 102 -45.88 -16.54 29.04
N LEU A 103 -47.00 -16.37 28.31
CA LEU A 103 -47.29 -15.18 27.53
C LEU A 103 -47.36 -13.92 28.40
N GLU A 104 -48.04 -13.93 29.55
CA GLU A 104 -48.08 -12.81 30.48
C GLU A 104 -46.71 -12.49 31.08
N ALA A 105 -45.92 -13.51 31.42
CA ALA A 105 -44.56 -13.36 31.91
C ALA A 105 -43.60 -12.80 30.85
N GLU A 106 -43.88 -13.04 29.57
CA GLU A 106 -43.19 -12.41 28.44
C GLU A 106 -43.79 -11.05 28.06
N ARG A 107 -45.07 -10.79 28.41
CA ARG A 107 -45.77 -9.51 28.20
C ARG A 107 -45.54 -8.51 29.33
N ASP A 108 -44.96 -8.95 30.44
CA ASP A 108 -44.56 -8.11 31.56
C ASP A 108 -43.61 -7.00 31.07
N PRO A 109 -44.03 -5.73 31.16
CA PRO A 109 -43.22 -4.60 30.68
C PRO A 109 -41.87 -4.51 31.38
N VAL A 110 -41.74 -4.98 32.64
CA VAL A 110 -40.49 -4.93 33.38
C VAL A 110 -39.48 -5.93 32.82
N ARG A 111 -39.93 -7.16 32.56
CA ARG A 111 -39.08 -8.21 31.98
C ARG A 111 -38.66 -7.91 30.55
N ARG A 112 -39.52 -7.29 29.74
CA ARG A 112 -39.17 -6.84 28.39
C ARG A 112 -38.06 -5.80 28.40
N LYS A 113 -38.21 -4.77 29.24
CA LYS A 113 -37.19 -3.73 29.40
C LYS A 113 -35.85 -4.30 29.85
N ALA A 114 -35.85 -5.20 30.83
CA ALA A 114 -34.62 -5.85 31.28
C ALA A 114 -33.91 -6.63 30.14
N LYS A 115 -34.65 -7.35 29.30
CA LYS A 115 -34.08 -8.04 28.12
C LYS A 115 -33.55 -7.07 27.07
N GLU A 116 -34.25 -5.97 26.82
CA GLU A 116 -33.82 -4.93 25.87
C GLU A 116 -32.54 -4.23 26.36
N GLU A 117 -32.49 -3.86 27.65
CA GLU A 117 -31.30 -3.30 28.28
C GLU A 117 -30.11 -4.27 28.23
N GLU A 118 -30.32 -5.56 28.51
CA GLU A 118 -29.28 -6.59 28.39
C GLU A 118 -28.76 -6.69 26.94
N GLN A 119 -29.64 -6.68 25.95
CA GLN A 119 -29.26 -6.70 24.54
C GLN A 119 -28.50 -5.43 24.13
N GLN A 120 -28.93 -4.25 24.61
CA GLN A 120 -28.24 -3.00 24.38
C GLN A 120 -26.83 -3.02 24.99
N MET A 121 -26.69 -3.51 26.23
CA MET A 121 -25.40 -3.63 26.89
C MET A 121 -24.48 -4.63 26.17
N ALA A 122 -25.01 -5.76 25.72
CA ALA A 122 -24.27 -6.73 24.91
C ALA A 122 -23.84 -6.17 23.54
N TRP A 123 -24.67 -5.33 22.92
CA TRP A 123 -24.32 -4.63 21.68
C TRP A 123 -23.25 -3.56 21.92
N LYS A 124 -23.38 -2.73 22.96
CA LYS A 124 -22.36 -1.73 23.36
C LYS A 124 -21.03 -2.39 23.66
N TRP A 125 -21.03 -3.52 24.38
CA TRP A 125 -19.81 -4.28 24.66
C TRP A 125 -19.12 -4.76 23.38
N ARG A 126 -19.87 -5.35 22.44
CA ARG A 126 -19.33 -5.79 21.14
C ARG A 126 -18.72 -4.63 20.36
N LEU A 127 -19.38 -3.48 20.34
CA LEU A 127 -18.87 -2.29 19.65
C LEU A 127 -17.58 -1.76 20.29
N SER A 128 -17.50 -1.75 21.63
CA SER A 128 -16.28 -1.36 22.34
C SER A 128 -15.13 -2.32 22.04
N GLN A 129 -15.38 -3.63 22.04
CA GLN A 129 -14.37 -4.64 21.68
C GLN A 129 -13.90 -4.47 20.23
N GLU A 130 -14.81 -4.22 19.30
CA GLU A 130 -14.46 -3.94 17.91
C GLU A 130 -13.60 -2.68 17.78
N ARG A 131 -13.94 -1.60 18.50
CA ARG A 131 -13.15 -0.37 18.52
C ARG A 131 -11.75 -0.60 19.07
N VAL A 132 -11.62 -1.38 20.15
CA VAL A 132 -10.31 -1.76 20.71
C VAL A 132 -9.51 -2.56 19.69
N GLY A 133 -10.10 -3.58 19.07
CA GLY A 133 -9.42 -4.38 18.04
C GLY A 133 -8.97 -3.56 16.83
N ARG A 134 -9.75 -2.55 16.42
CA ARG A 134 -9.35 -1.61 15.36
C ARG A 134 -8.16 -0.75 15.77
N LEU A 135 -8.12 -0.28 17.02
CA LEU A 135 -7.00 0.50 17.55
C LEU A 135 -5.72 -0.34 17.65
N GLU A 136 -5.82 -1.56 18.17
CA GLU A 136 -4.69 -2.50 18.24
C GLU A 136 -4.16 -2.84 16.85
N ALA A 137 -5.05 -3.07 15.87
CA ALA A 137 -4.66 -3.28 14.49
C ALA A 137 -3.96 -2.06 13.88
N ALA A 138 -4.42 -0.84 14.19
CA ALA A 138 -3.79 0.40 13.75
C ALA A 138 -2.41 0.59 14.40
N GLU A 139 -2.27 0.31 15.71
CA GLU A 139 -0.99 0.37 16.41
C GLU A 139 0.01 -0.65 15.83
N GLN A 140 -0.44 -1.86 15.52
CA GLN A 140 0.40 -2.86 14.88
C GLN A 140 0.83 -2.42 13.47
N ALA A 141 -0.10 -1.88 12.68
CA ALA A 141 0.22 -1.35 11.36
C ALA A 141 1.23 -0.19 11.42
N GLU A 142 1.16 0.66 12.45
CA GLU A 142 2.13 1.74 12.67
C GLU A 142 3.52 1.18 13.02
N LYS A 143 3.60 0.14 13.88
CA LYS A 143 4.86 -0.54 14.19
C LYS A 143 5.48 -1.16 12.93
N ASP A 144 4.66 -1.80 12.11
CA ASP A 144 5.10 -2.41 10.85
C ASP A 144 5.57 -1.34 9.85
N LEU A 145 4.89 -0.19 9.79
CA LEU A 145 5.30 0.94 8.96
C LEU A 145 6.65 1.50 9.41
N LYS A 146 6.85 1.74 10.71
CA LYS A 146 8.15 2.17 11.27
C LYS A 146 9.25 1.15 10.96
N ALA A 147 8.97 -0.14 11.08
CA ALA A 147 9.90 -1.19 10.71
C ALA A 147 10.21 -1.18 9.20
N ALA A 148 9.22 -0.92 8.35
CA ALA A 148 9.42 -0.79 6.90
C ALA A 148 10.26 0.45 6.55
N GLU A 149 10.01 1.59 7.18
CA GLU A 149 10.79 2.82 6.97
C GLU A 149 12.26 2.64 7.32
N THR A 150 12.56 1.99 8.47
CA THR A 150 13.95 1.70 8.85
C THR A 150 14.63 0.76 7.84
N ARG A 151 13.92 -0.24 7.30
CA ARG A 151 14.43 -1.11 6.22
C ARG A 151 14.67 -0.34 4.94
N MET A 152 13.74 0.55 4.55
CA MET A 152 13.91 1.41 3.38
C MET A 152 15.11 2.35 3.52
N GLY A 153 15.39 2.86 4.72
CA GLY A 153 16.59 3.64 5.00
C GLY A 153 17.87 2.88 4.66
N LYS A 154 17.99 1.64 5.13
CA LYS A 154 19.14 0.76 4.83
C LYS A 154 19.27 0.47 3.34
N ILE A 155 18.15 0.18 2.66
CA ILE A 155 18.14 -0.05 1.21
C ILE A 155 18.63 1.19 0.46
N LYS A 156 18.25 2.40 0.89
CA LYS A 156 18.75 3.64 0.27
C LYS A 156 20.27 3.78 0.42
N GLU A 157 20.81 3.50 1.60
CA GLU A 157 22.27 3.49 1.83
C GLU A 157 22.98 2.46 0.94
N GLU A 158 22.42 1.25 0.82
CA GLU A 158 22.94 0.20 -0.07
C GLU A 158 22.91 0.63 -1.55
N ILE A 159 21.84 1.29 -2.00
CA ILE A 159 21.75 1.83 -3.38
C ILE A 159 22.79 2.93 -3.62
N GLU A 160 23.03 3.80 -2.65
CA GLU A 160 24.07 4.83 -2.75
C GLU A 160 25.47 4.19 -2.87
N ILE A 161 25.77 3.18 -2.06
CA ILE A 161 27.01 2.41 -2.15
C ILE A 161 27.12 1.72 -3.51
N ALA A 162 26.05 1.07 -3.99
CA ALA A 162 26.03 0.41 -5.29
C ALA A 162 26.31 1.40 -6.43
N THR A 163 25.75 2.61 -6.37
CA THR A 163 26.00 3.67 -7.36
C THR A 163 27.46 4.15 -7.34
N LYS A 164 28.04 4.30 -6.15
CA LYS A 164 29.48 4.64 -6.01
C LYS A 164 30.37 3.52 -6.55
N LEU A 165 30.01 2.26 -6.33
CA LEU A 165 30.74 1.12 -6.90
C LEU A 165 30.62 1.05 -8.42
N ASP A 166 29.45 1.35 -8.99
CA ASP A 166 29.26 1.39 -10.45
C ASP A 166 30.12 2.48 -11.10
N THR A 167 30.13 3.69 -10.53
CA THR A 167 30.99 4.78 -11.02
C THR A 167 32.49 4.47 -10.89
N LEU A 168 32.92 3.85 -9.78
CA LEU A 168 34.29 3.35 -9.64
C LEU A 168 34.62 2.28 -10.68
N THR A 169 33.70 1.35 -10.94
CA THR A 169 33.86 0.30 -11.94
C THR A 169 34.07 0.90 -13.33
N GLN A 170 33.22 1.84 -13.74
CA GLN A 170 33.36 2.57 -15.00
C GLN A 170 34.70 3.31 -15.10
N SER A 171 35.14 3.95 -14.00
CA SER A 171 36.44 4.62 -13.98
C SER A 171 37.60 3.64 -14.18
N VAL A 172 37.55 2.48 -13.53
CA VAL A 172 38.59 1.44 -13.63
C VAL A 172 38.60 0.80 -15.01
N GLU A 173 37.44 0.58 -15.62
CA GLU A 173 37.31 0.09 -16.99
C GLU A 173 37.88 1.07 -18.04
N SER A 174 37.82 2.38 -17.78
CA SER A 174 38.38 3.39 -18.68
C SER A 174 39.92 3.47 -18.64
N LEU A 175 40.55 3.13 -17.52
CA LEU A 175 42.01 3.18 -17.33
C LEU A 175 42.80 2.32 -18.34
N PRO A 176 42.49 1.03 -18.58
CA PRO A 176 43.24 0.22 -19.55
C PRO A 176 43.09 0.74 -20.98
N ILE A 177 41.95 1.34 -21.33
CA ILE A 177 41.73 1.97 -22.64
C ILE A 177 42.67 3.15 -22.80
N ALA A 178 42.67 4.08 -21.84
CA ALA A 178 43.57 5.24 -21.84
C ALA A 178 45.05 4.82 -21.85
N HIS A 179 45.42 3.81 -21.05
CA HIS A 179 46.77 3.28 -21.00
C HIS A 179 47.20 2.67 -22.35
N ARG A 180 46.31 1.92 -23.01
CA ARG A 180 46.57 1.34 -24.33
C ARG A 180 46.83 2.41 -25.38
N GLU A 181 46.02 3.47 -25.41
CA GLU A 181 46.20 4.60 -26.33
C GLU A 181 47.53 5.31 -26.10
N GLN A 182 47.89 5.55 -24.83
CA GLN A 182 49.17 6.14 -24.47
C GLN A 182 50.36 5.28 -24.95
N MET A 183 50.30 3.96 -24.73
CA MET A 183 51.35 3.05 -25.18
C MET A 183 51.44 2.99 -26.71
N GLN A 184 50.31 2.97 -27.42
CA GLN A 184 50.29 3.05 -28.88
C GLN A 184 50.93 4.34 -29.38
N TYR A 185 50.68 5.48 -28.72
CA TYR A 185 51.31 6.74 -29.06
C TYR A 185 52.84 6.69 -28.88
N ILE A 186 53.32 6.18 -27.73
CA ILE A 186 54.77 6.03 -27.47
C ILE A 186 55.42 5.12 -28.53
N CYS A 187 54.84 3.95 -28.80
CA CYS A 187 55.34 3.06 -29.84
C CYS A 187 55.37 3.73 -31.23
N SER A 188 54.38 4.58 -31.55
CA SER A 188 54.37 5.34 -32.81
C SER A 188 55.51 6.36 -32.90
N LEU A 189 55.93 6.93 -31.77
CA LEU A 189 57.07 7.83 -31.70
C LEU A 189 58.38 7.08 -31.87
N ASP A 190 58.53 5.93 -31.23
CA ASP A 190 59.73 5.09 -31.37
C ASP A 190 59.95 4.67 -32.83
N VAL A 191 58.89 4.24 -33.52
CA VAL A 191 58.95 3.91 -34.96
C VAL A 191 59.41 5.13 -35.78
N LYS A 192 58.87 6.32 -35.51
CA LYS A 192 59.30 7.55 -36.21
C LYS A 192 60.77 7.88 -35.95
N ILE A 193 61.23 7.74 -34.70
CA ILE A 193 62.63 7.97 -34.33
C ILE A 193 63.55 6.98 -35.04
N ASP A 194 63.18 5.70 -35.11
CA ASP A 194 63.96 4.69 -35.80
C ASP A 194 64.03 4.94 -37.32
N VAL A 195 62.94 5.38 -37.93
CA VAL A 195 62.94 5.82 -39.34
C VAL A 195 63.94 6.96 -39.56
N ILE A 196 63.94 7.97 -38.69
CA ILE A 196 64.90 9.08 -38.77
C ILE A 196 66.35 8.59 -38.58
N ARG A 197 66.58 7.68 -37.62
CA ARG A 197 67.92 7.10 -37.37
C ARG A 197 68.45 6.31 -38.56
N VAL A 198 67.60 5.50 -39.19
CA VAL A 198 67.97 4.75 -40.40
C VAL A 198 68.26 5.72 -41.54
N GLY A 199 67.38 6.69 -41.78
CA GLY A 199 67.60 7.72 -42.81
C GLY A 199 68.92 8.50 -42.61
N PHE A 200 69.26 8.85 -41.38
CA PHE A 200 70.55 9.50 -41.07
C PHE A 200 71.75 8.59 -41.36
N LYS A 201 71.67 7.29 -41.03
CA LYS A 201 72.72 6.32 -41.34
C LYS A 201 72.92 6.15 -42.84
N ASP A 202 71.84 6.17 -43.62
CA ASP A 202 71.90 6.06 -45.07
C ASP A 202 72.52 7.31 -45.70
N ILE A 203 72.14 8.50 -45.24
CA ILE A 203 72.78 9.76 -45.66
C ILE A 203 74.29 9.73 -45.37
N ALA A 204 74.70 9.32 -44.17
CA ALA A 204 76.12 9.24 -43.82
C ALA A 204 76.87 8.23 -44.71
N ARG A 205 76.23 7.10 -45.05
CA ARG A 205 76.78 6.09 -45.97
C ARG A 205 76.99 6.65 -47.38
N ASP A 206 76.01 7.37 -47.90
CA ASP A 206 76.09 7.99 -49.23
C ASP A 206 77.17 9.06 -49.29
N MET A 207 77.30 9.88 -48.23
CA MET A 207 78.39 10.86 -48.12
C MET A 207 79.76 10.19 -48.12
N MET A 208 79.94 9.11 -47.35
CA MET A 208 81.20 8.36 -47.34
C MET A 208 81.51 7.76 -48.71
N LYS A 209 80.51 7.17 -49.38
CA LYS A 209 80.67 6.63 -50.74
C LYS A 209 81.10 7.72 -51.72
N TYR A 210 80.44 8.88 -51.71
CA TYR A 210 80.80 10.02 -52.54
C TYR A 210 82.24 10.49 -52.32
N GLN A 211 82.68 10.58 -51.06
CA GLN A 211 84.06 10.96 -50.75
C GLN A 211 85.07 9.93 -51.26
N VAL A 212 84.79 8.64 -51.10
CA VAL A 212 85.65 7.56 -51.64
C VAL A 212 85.74 7.66 -53.17
N ASP A 213 84.61 7.86 -53.85
CA ASP A 213 84.58 8.01 -55.31
C ASP A 213 85.37 9.24 -55.77
N GLN A 214 85.25 10.38 -55.07
CA GLN A 214 86.05 11.58 -55.33
C GLN A 214 87.55 11.33 -55.17
N VAL A 215 87.97 10.69 -54.07
CA VAL A 215 89.38 10.36 -53.82
C VAL A 215 89.91 9.43 -54.90
N HIS A 216 89.13 8.40 -55.27
CA HIS A 216 89.52 7.45 -56.30
C HIS A 216 89.69 8.12 -57.68
N LEU A 217 88.80 9.07 -58.03
CA LEU A 217 88.92 9.88 -59.23
C LEU A 217 90.18 10.77 -59.22
N ALA A 218 90.49 11.42 -58.09
CA ALA A 218 91.68 12.25 -57.95
C ALA A 218 92.98 11.42 -58.10
N ILE A 219 93.02 10.24 -57.48
CA ILE A 219 94.14 9.29 -57.63
C ILE A 219 94.27 8.84 -59.10
N SER A 220 93.16 8.59 -59.79
CA SER A 220 93.17 8.17 -61.19
C SER A 220 93.70 9.27 -62.10
N LYS A 221 93.22 10.51 -61.94
CA LYS A 221 93.70 11.69 -62.70
C LYS A 221 95.19 11.96 -62.47
N THR A 222 95.66 11.88 -61.22
CA THR A 222 97.08 12.06 -60.90
C THR A 222 97.95 10.97 -61.51
N LYS A 223 97.50 9.70 -61.51
CA LYS A 223 98.19 8.61 -62.21
C LYS A 223 98.28 8.83 -63.72
N GLU A 224 97.21 9.33 -64.35
CA GLU A 224 97.23 9.68 -65.77
C GLU A 224 98.21 10.82 -66.07
N PHE A 225 98.23 11.86 -65.23
CA PHE A 225 99.19 12.97 -65.35
C PHE A 225 100.65 12.48 -65.25
N CYS A 226 100.96 11.63 -64.27
CA CYS A 226 102.30 11.07 -64.10
C CYS A 226 102.73 10.10 -65.22
N ARG A 227 101.80 9.65 -66.09
CA ARG A 227 102.07 8.76 -67.22
C ARG A 227 102.33 9.51 -68.52
N ALA A 228 102.12 10.82 -68.56
CA ALA A 228 102.40 11.63 -69.74
C ALA A 228 103.92 11.79 -69.95
N PRO A 229 104.44 11.55 -71.17
CA PRO A 229 105.87 11.68 -71.43
C PRO A 229 106.34 13.14 -71.25
N LEU A 230 107.40 13.33 -70.47
CA LEU A 230 108.10 14.61 -70.34
C LEU A 230 108.62 15.03 -71.72
N LYS A 231 107.90 15.94 -72.39
CA LYS A 231 108.38 16.58 -73.61
C LYS A 231 109.36 17.68 -73.19
N ALA A 232 110.65 17.41 -73.33
CA ALA A 232 111.70 18.41 -73.15
C ALA A 232 111.54 19.51 -74.22
N PRO A 233 111.59 20.80 -73.83
CA PRO A 233 111.52 21.89 -74.81
C PRO A 233 112.82 21.93 -75.63
N SER A 234 112.67 21.88 -76.95
CA SER A 234 113.72 22.13 -77.94
C SER A 234 113.87 23.62 -78.22
#